data_AF-A0A0F9MA23-F1
#
_entry.id   AF-A0A0F9MA23-F1
#
_cell.length_a   1.000
_cell.length_b   1.000
_cell.length_c   1.000
_cell.angle_alpha   90.00
_cell.angle_beta   90.00
_cell.angle_gamma   90.00
#
_symmetry.space_group_name_H-M   'P 1'
#
loop_
_entity.id
_entity.type
_entity.pdbx_description
1 polymer ?
#
loop_
_entity_poly.entity_id
_entity_poly.type
_entity_poly.pdbx_seq_one_letter_code
_entity_poly.pdbx_strand_id
1 'polypeptide(L)' 'MSYWSHHPEKLEEVTTDCMPEPWKSQVENGDIDFYDVPDDIKFKAMKEGTEDYWATMADHARDMAKEERLR' A
#
# COMPACT_ATOMS: atom_id res chain seq x y z
N MET A 1 -2.10 -17.37 -3.97
CA MET A 1 -1.76 -16.13 -4.69
C MET A 1 -2.48 -14.99 -4.00
N SER A 2 -1.78 -13.89 -3.71
CA SER A 2 -2.31 -12.76 -2.92
C SER A 2 -3.40 -12.01 -3.71
N TYR A 3 -4.40 -11.44 -3.03
CA TYR A 3 -5.47 -10.63 -3.63
C TYR A 3 -4.90 -9.48 -4.50
N TRP A 4 -3.76 -8.95 -4.07
CA TRP A 4 -2.98 -7.89 -4.70
C TRP A 4 -2.43 -8.24 -6.10
N SER A 5 -2.23 -9.52 -6.40
CA SER A 5 -1.77 -9.97 -7.72
C SER A 5 -2.83 -9.79 -8.83
N HIS A 6 -4.09 -9.57 -8.46
CA HIS A 6 -5.22 -9.48 -9.40
C HIS A 6 -5.60 -8.03 -9.76
N HIS A 7 -5.06 -7.03 -9.05
CA HIS A 7 -5.35 -5.60 -9.27
C HIS A 7 -4.04 -4.79 -9.28
N PRO A 8 -3.28 -4.81 -10.39
CA PRO A 8 -1.98 -4.14 -10.47
C PRO A 8 -2.07 -2.63 -10.24
N GLU A 9 -3.14 -1.97 -10.72
CA GLU A 9 -3.34 -0.52 -10.55
C GLU A 9 -3.43 -0.09 -9.07
N LYS A 10 -4.14 -0.86 -8.24
CA LYS A 10 -4.23 -0.60 -6.80
C LYS A 10 -2.91 -0.84 -6.07
N LEU A 11 -2.09 -1.75 -6.59
CA LEU A 11 -0.77 -2.04 -6.06
C LEU A 11 0.17 -0.86 -6.33
N GLU A 12 0.13 -0.30 -7.54
CA GLU A 12 0.90 0.88 -7.94
C GLU A 12 0.50 2.11 -7.13
N GLU A 13 -0.80 2.33 -6.91
CA GLU A 13 -1.33 3.43 -6.08
C GLU A 13 -0.81 3.35 -4.64
N VAL A 14 -1.02 2.22 -3.95
CA VAL A 14 -0.55 2.03 -2.56
C VAL A 14 0.97 2.10 -2.47
N THR A 15 1.69 1.58 -3.46
CA THR A 15 3.15 1.64 -3.47
C THR A 15 3.62 3.08 -3.63
N THR A 16 3.01 3.86 -4.53
CA THR A 16 3.35 5.29 -4.76
C THR A 16 3.07 6.12 -3.51
N ASP A 17 1.96 5.85 -2.82
CA ASP A 17 1.61 6.58 -1.60
C ASP A 17 2.62 6.40 -0.47
N CYS A 18 3.20 5.21 -0.38
CA CYS A 18 4.24 4.85 0.60
C CYS A 18 5.67 5.16 0.10
N MET A 19 5.86 5.74 -1.08
CA MET A 19 7.21 6.09 -1.55
C MET A 19 7.79 7.27 -0.76
N PRO A 20 9.10 7.27 -0.49
CA PRO A 20 9.78 8.42 0.07
C PRO A 20 9.94 9.53 -0.97
N GLU A 21 9.99 10.78 -0.50
CA GLU A 21 10.47 11.90 -1.32
C GLU A 21 11.93 11.67 -1.77
N PRO A 22 12.30 12.08 -3.00
CA PRO A 22 11.52 12.85 -3.97
C PRO A 22 10.69 11.97 -4.94
N TRP A 23 10.75 10.65 -4.82
CA TRP A 23 10.21 9.72 -5.81
C TRP A 23 8.68 9.78 -5.90
N LYS A 24 8.01 9.92 -4.75
CA LYS A 24 6.56 10.13 -4.70
C LYS A 24 6.14 11.33 -5.57
N SER A 25 6.69 12.51 -5.27
CA SER A 25 6.41 13.72 -6.04
C SER A 25 6.71 13.57 -7.53
N GLN A 26 7.82 12.92 -7.90
CA GLN A 26 8.21 12.75 -9.31
C GLN A 26 7.23 11.84 -10.07
N VAL A 27 6.75 10.77 -9.44
CA VAL A 27 5.74 9.88 -10.05
C VAL A 27 4.38 10.58 -10.13
N GLU A 28 3.95 11.27 -9.07
CA GLU A 28 2.66 11.99 -9.04
C GLU A 28 2.60 13.15 -10.04
N ASN A 29 3.72 13.85 -10.24
CA ASN A 29 3.82 14.92 -11.24
C ASN A 29 3.97 14.41 -12.67
N GLY A 30 4.21 13.09 -12.86
CA GLY A 30 4.52 12.50 -14.16
C GLY A 30 5.90 12.88 -14.70
N ASP A 31 6.82 13.28 -13.81
CA ASP A 31 8.22 13.56 -14.17
C ASP A 31 8.97 12.27 -14.53
N ILE A 32 8.58 11.15 -13.91
CA ILE A 32 9.10 9.79 -14.17
C ILE A 32 7.94 8.78 -14.16
N ASP A 33 8.11 7.67 -14.88
CA ASP A 33 7.16 6.56 -14.78
C ASP A 33 7.42 5.74 -13.51
N PHE A 34 6.36 5.11 -12.97
CA PHE A 34 6.48 4.21 -11.81
C PHE A 34 7.54 3.12 -12.02
N TYR A 35 7.68 2.64 -13.26
CA TYR A 35 8.65 1.60 -13.62
C TYR A 35 10.10 2.09 -13.60
N ASP A 36 10.34 3.41 -13.70
CA ASP A 36 11.66 4.03 -13.65
C ASP A 36 12.17 4.24 -12.21
N VAL A 37 11.29 4.11 -11.21
CA VAL A 37 11.69 4.15 -9.81
C VAL A 37 12.57 2.94 -9.49
N PRO A 38 13.70 3.11 -8.77
CA PRO A 38 14.54 2.02 -8.32
C PRO A 38 13.76 0.93 -7.57
N ASP A 39 14.06 -0.34 -7.88
CA ASP A 39 13.35 -1.50 -7.32
C ASP A 39 13.45 -1.57 -5.79
N ASP A 40 14.58 -1.18 -5.19
CA ASP A 40 14.76 -1.14 -3.74
C ASP A 40 13.77 -0.19 -3.05
N ILE A 41 13.45 0.93 -3.70
CA ILE A 41 12.47 1.91 -3.23
C ILE A 41 11.05 1.36 -3.39
N LYS A 42 10.71 0.80 -4.56
CA LYS A 42 9.40 0.17 -4.81
C LYS A 42 9.13 -0.98 -3.86
N PHE A 43 10.11 -1.87 -3.65
CA PHE A 43 9.96 -3.00 -2.74
C PHE A 43 9.82 -2.56 -1.29
N LYS A 44 10.53 -1.53 -0.86
CA LYS A 44 10.39 -0.97 0.48
C LYS A 44 9.00 -0.35 0.68
N ALA A 45 8.55 0.48 -0.26
CA ALA A 45 7.24 1.12 -0.20
C ALA A 45 6.09 0.10 -0.25
N MET A 46 6.19 -0.91 -1.12
CA MET A 46 5.19 -1.98 -1.21
C MET A 46 5.13 -2.82 0.07
N LYS A 47 6.28 -3.07 0.71
CA LYS A 47 6.33 -3.76 1.99
C LYS A 47 5.69 -2.93 3.10
N GLU A 48 6.04 -1.66 3.23
CA GLU A 48 5.46 -0.75 4.22
C GLU A 48 3.94 -0.61 4.03
N GLY A 49 3.48 -0.38 2.79
CA GLY A 49 2.05 -0.31 2.47
C GLY A 49 1.30 -1.62 2.74
N THR A 50 1.95 -2.77 2.53
CA THR A 50 1.36 -4.07 2.87
C THR A 50 1.25 -4.25 4.38
N GLU A 51 2.27 -3.90 5.14
CA GLU A 51 2.28 -4.01 6.62
C GLU A 51 1.21 -3.09 7.24
N ASP A 52 1.08 -1.85 6.75
CA ASP A 52 0.09 -0.88 7.22
C ASP A 52 -1.36 -1.31 6.91
N TYR A 53 -1.58 -1.87 5.71
CA TYR A 53 -2.88 -2.43 5.32
C TYR A 53 -3.30 -3.58 6.25
N TRP A 54 -2.40 -4.53 6.54
CA TRP A 54 -2.72 -5.66 7.42
C TRP A 54 -2.92 -5.24 8.87
N ALA A 55 -2.22 -4.21 9.35
CA ALA A 55 -2.46 -3.63 10.67
C ALA A 55 -3.89 -3.05 10.76
N THR A 56 -4.28 -2.25 9.77
CA THR A 56 -5.62 -1.65 9.68
C THR A 56 -6.73 -2.71 9.61
N MET A 57 -6.54 -3.76 8.80
CA MET A 57 -7.50 -4.86 8.69
C MET A 57 -7.62 -5.68 9.98
N ALA A 58 -6.52 -5.88 10.71
CA ALA A 58 -6.53 -6.55 12.00
C ALA A 58 -7.30 -5.75 13.06
N ASP A 59 -7.17 -4.44 13.06
CA ASP A 59 -7.91 -3.56 13.98
C ASP A 59 -9.40 -3.51 13.63
N HIS A 60 -9.77 -3.38 12.35
CA HIS A 60 -11.16 -3.43 11.92
C HIS A 60 -11.85 -4.77 12.28
N ALA A 61 -11.14 -5.90 12.16
CA ALA A 61 -11.67 -7.20 12.57
C ALA A 61 -11.92 -7.29 14.08
N ARG A 62 -11.09 -6.65 14.91
CA ARG A 62 -11.30 -6.59 16.37
C ARG A 62 -12.52 -5.75 16.74
N ASP A 63 -12.71 -4.62 16.06
CA ASP A 63 -13.83 -3.73 16.32
C ASP A 63 -15.17 -4.41 15.98
N MET A 64 -15.28 -5.06 14.82
CA MET A 64 -16.46 -5.85 14.45
C MET A 64 -16.76 -6.98 15.45
N ALA A 65 -15.74 -7.71 15.90
CA ALA A 65 -15.91 -8.78 16.89
C ALA A 65 -16.38 -8.26 18.27
N LYS A 66 -15.99 -7.03 18.62
CA LYS A 66 -16.42 -6.37 19.86
C LYS A 66 -17.86 -5.88 19.77
N GLU A 67 -18.27 -5.34 18.62
CA GLU A 67 -19.66 -4.93 18.37
C GLU A 67 -20.61 -6.13 18.36
N GLU A 68 -20.22 -7.26 17.76
CA GLU A 68 -21.03 -8.47 17.76
C GLU A 68 -21.23 -9.04 19.17
N ARG A 69 -20.25 -8.88 20.07
CA ARG A 69 -20.34 -9.32 21.47
C ARG A 69 -21.22 -8.41 22.35
N LEU A 70 -21.46 -7.18 21.91
CA LEU A 70 -22.32 -6.20 22.60
C LEU A 70 -23.78 -6.28 22.13
N ARG A 71 -24.06 -7.09 21.11
CA ARG A 71 -25.39 -7.33 20.53
C ARG A 71 -26.00 -8.62 21.06
#